data_AF-C6J0G5-F1
#
_entry.id   AF-C6J0G5-F1
#
_cell.length_a   1.000
_cell.length_b   1.000
_cell.length_c   1.000
_cell.angle_alpha   90.00
_cell.angle_beta   90.00
_cell.angle_gamma   90.00
#
_symmetry.space_group_name_H-M   'P 1'
#
loop_
_entity.id
_entity.type
_entity.pdbx_description
1 polymer ?
#
loop_
_entity_poly.entity_id
_entity_poly.type
_entity_poly.pdbx_seq_one_letter_code
_entity_poly.pdbx_strand_id
1 'polypeptide(L)' 'MKGLTVFQDTRGNVYVSAERARNLHKLCDRLGRGRNTIRWNSDLRCYVIVLSTKQGKEVARAFSKSLTKTSKEGCG' A
#
# COMPACT_ATOMS: atom_id res chain seq x y z
N MET A 1 5.98 -9.68 7.32
CA MET A 1 5.23 -8.44 7.65
C MET A 1 3.95 -8.40 6.84
N LYS A 2 2.86 -8.95 7.37
CA LYS A 2 1.50 -8.82 6.80
C LYS A 2 0.93 -7.47 7.25
N GLY A 3 0.24 -6.74 6.38
CA GLY A 3 -0.43 -5.51 6.81
C GLY A 3 -0.58 -4.41 5.76
N LEU A 4 -0.39 -4.74 4.47
CA LEU A 4 -0.73 -3.88 3.35
C LEU A 4 -1.54 -4.68 2.34
N THR A 5 -2.66 -4.11 1.91
CA THR A 5 -3.55 -4.71 0.92
C THR A 5 -3.69 -3.76 -0.25
N VAL A 6 -3.56 -4.27 -1.47
CA VAL A 6 -3.64 -3.46 -2.70
C VAL A 6 -4.90 -3.83 -3.46
N PHE A 7 -5.70 -2.83 -3.79
CA PHE A 7 -6.91 -2.96 -4.59
C PHE A 7 -6.78 -2.11 -5.85
N GLN A 8 -7.36 -2.58 -6.95
CA GLN A 8 -7.44 -1.81 -8.18
C GLN A 8 -8.90 -1.64 -8.54
N ASP A 9 -9.30 -0.40 -8.78
CA ASP A 9 -10.64 -0.05 -9.24
C ASP A 9 -10.77 -0.17 -10.76
N THR A 10 -12.00 -0.27 -11.26
CA THR A 10 -12.32 -0.37 -12.70
C THR A 10 -11.84 0.84 -13.49
N ARG A 11 -11.70 2.01 -12.86
CA ARG A 11 -11.11 3.23 -13.46
C ARG A 11 -9.58 3.19 -13.51
N GLY A 12 -8.97 2.09 -13.08
CA GLY A 12 -7.52 1.90 -13.05
C GLY A 12 -6.81 2.61 -11.91
N ASN A 13 -7.53 3.12 -10.91
CA ASN A 13 -6.94 3.67 -9.68
C ASN A 13 -6.47 2.52 -8.78
N VAL A 14 -5.33 2.70 -8.12
CA VAL A 14 -4.79 1.72 -7.17
C VAL A 14 -4.94 2.27 -5.76
N TYR A 15 -5.59 1.50 -4.90
CA TYR A 15 -5.76 1.78 -3.48
C TYR A 15 -4.84 0.87 -2.69
N VAL A 16 -4.08 1.43 -1.77
CA VAL A 16 -3.32 0.64 -0.81
C VAL A 16 -3.86 0.91 0.57
N SER A 17 -4.31 -0.12 1.27
CA SER A 17 -4.79 -0.04 2.64
C SER A 17 -3.85 -0.72 3.62
N ALA A 18 -3.87 -0.27 4.88
CA ALA A 18 -3.17 -0.88 5.99
C ALA A 18 -3.92 -0.64 7.31
N GLU A 19 -3.86 -1.59 8.23
CA GLU A 19 -4.41 -1.40 9.58
C GLU A 19 -3.68 -0.31 10.37
N ARG A 20 -2.39 -0.09 10.09
CA ARG A 20 -1.56 0.92 10.77
C ARG A 20 -0.95 1.90 9.78
N ALA A 21 -1.09 3.20 10.04
CA ALA A 21 -0.53 4.27 9.22
C ALA A 21 0.98 4.13 8.95
N ARG A 22 1.75 3.65 9.95
CA ARG A 22 3.20 3.41 9.84
C ARG A 22 3.58 2.46 8.70
N ASN A 23 2.70 1.53 8.34
CA ASN A 23 2.96 0.61 7.22
C ASN A 23 2.88 1.35 5.89
N LEU A 24 2.00 2.36 5.79
CA LEU A 24 1.89 3.24 4.62
C LEU A 24 2.97 4.33 4.59
N HIS A 25 3.58 4.70 5.73
CA HIS A 25 4.69 5.67 5.75
C HIS A 25 5.83 5.18 4.84
N LYS A 26 6.25 3.92 4.97
CA LYS A 26 7.31 3.32 4.13
C LYS A 26 6.97 3.37 2.63
N LEU A 27 5.69 3.20 2.30
CA LEU A 27 5.22 3.32 0.92
C LEU A 27 5.25 4.79 0.46
N CYS A 28 4.87 5.74 1.32
CA CYS A 28 4.95 7.18 1.02
C CYS A 28 6.40 7.62 0.77
N ASP A 29 7.36 7.17 1.58
CA ASP A 29 8.78 7.44 1.40
C ASP A 29 9.28 6.91 0.04
N ARG A 30 8.86 5.71 -0.38
CA ARG A 30 9.18 5.14 -1.71
C ARG A 30 8.51 5.89 -2.86
N LEU A 31 7.32 6.43 -2.63
CA LEU A 31 6.56 7.21 -3.60
C LEU A 31 7.04 8.67 -3.69
N GLY A 32 7.92 9.12 -2.79
CA GLY A 32 8.26 10.53 -2.66
C GLY A 32 7.05 11.41 -2.32
N ARG A 33 6.04 10.85 -1.63
CA ARG A 33 4.80 11.56 -1.28
C ARG A 33 4.77 11.92 0.20
N GLY A 34 4.13 13.04 0.50
CA GLY A 34 3.83 13.44 1.87
C GLY A 34 2.88 12.46 2.56
N ARG A 35 3.09 12.25 3.86
CA ARG A 35 2.26 11.38 4.72
C ARG A 35 0.83 11.90 4.89
N ASN A 36 0.59 13.17 4.59
CA ASN A 36 -0.73 13.81 4.51
C ASN A 36 -1.65 13.23 3.41
N THR A 37 -1.10 12.44 2.50
CA THR A 37 -1.88 11.72 1.49
C THR A 37 -2.57 10.47 2.03
N ILE A 38 -2.16 9.99 3.22
CA ILE A 38 -2.81 8.87 3.91
C ILE A 38 -4.12 9.36 4.52
N ARG A 39 -5.20 8.64 4.27
CA ARG A 39 -6.53 8.91 4.80
C ARG A 39 -6.97 7.77 5.70
N TRP A 40 -7.65 8.08 6.79
CA TRP A 40 -8.34 7.07 7.57
C TRP A 40 -9.70 6.78 6.94
N ASN A 41 -10.02 5.51 6.77
CA ASN A 41 -11.32 5.04 6.34
C ASN A 41 -12.04 4.43 7.55
N SER A 42 -13.11 5.09 8.00
CA SER A 42 -13.87 4.71 9.19
C SER A 42 -14.66 3.42 9.00
N ASP A 43 -15.23 3.20 7.81
CA ASP A 43 -16.04 2.01 7.51
C ASP A 43 -15.21 0.73 7.57
N LEU A 44 -14.00 0.79 7.00
CA LEU A 44 -13.07 -0.34 6.95
C LEU A 44 -12.09 -0.35 8.12
N ARG A 45 -12.17 0.63 9.03
CA ARG A 45 -11.24 0.85 10.16
C ARG A 45 -9.77 0.68 9.77
N CYS A 46 -9.37 1.30 8.66
CA CYS A 46 -8.01 1.19 8.14
C CYS A 46 -7.52 2.48 7.50
N TYR A 47 -6.22 2.61 7.35
CA TYR A 47 -5.60 3.69 6.61
C TYR A 47 -5.52 3.33 5.13
N VAL A 48 -5.74 4.30 4.25
CA VAL A 48 -5.73 4.12 2.80
C VAL A 48 -4.94 5.23 2.12
N ILE A 49 -4.29 4.89 1.00
CA ILE A 49 -3.69 5.84 0.06
C ILE A 49 -4.17 5.52 -1.35
N VAL A 50 -4.49 6.56 -2.12
CA VAL A 50 -4.97 6.43 -3.50
C VAL A 50 -3.87 6.87 -4.47
N LEU A 51 -3.57 5.99 -5.43
CA LEU A 51 -2.53 6.14 -6.42
C LEU A 51 -3.16 6.14 -7.82
N SER A 52 -3.27 7.33 -8.39
CA SER A 52 -3.82 7.57 -9.72
C SER A 52 -2.75 7.69 -10.81
N THR A 53 -1.50 8.03 -10.44
CA THR A 53 -0.39 8.21 -11.38
C THR A 53 0.22 6.88 -11.80
N LYS A 54 0.72 6.80 -13.05
CA LYS A 54 1.38 5.58 -13.57
C LYS A 54 2.53 5.13 -12.67
N GLN A 55 3.43 6.05 -12.32
CA GLN A 55 4.55 5.79 -11.41
C GLN A 55 4.09 5.27 -10.04
N GLY A 56 3.05 5.85 -9.46
CA GLY A 56 2.53 5.41 -8.15
C GLY A 56 1.99 3.97 -8.20
N LYS A 57 1.29 3.62 -9.28
CA LYS A 57 0.78 2.26 -9.50
C LYS A 57 1.91 1.25 -9.63
N GLU A 58 2.97 1.59 -10.36
CA GLU A 58 4.14 0.73 -10.53
C GLU A 58 4.87 0.48 -9.20
N VAL A 59 5.10 1.55 -8.42
CA VAL A 59 5.72 1.45 -7.09
C VAL A 59 4.88 0.59 -6.15
N ALA A 60 3.56 0.78 -6.10
CA ALA A 60 2.68 -0.03 -5.26
C ALA A 60 2.66 -1.52 -5.65
N ARG A 61 2.69 -1.82 -6.96
CA ARG A 61 2.79 -3.19 -7.47
C ARG A 61 4.14 -3.83 -7.10
N ALA A 62 5.24 -3.11 -7.25
CA ALA A 62 6.57 -3.57 -6.85
C ALA A 62 6.65 -3.81 -5.34
N PHE A 63 6.10 -2.89 -4.55
CA PHE A 63 6.05 -2.98 -3.09
C PHE A 63 5.22 -4.19 -2.62
N SER A 64 4.05 -4.41 -3.23
CA SER A 64 3.20 -5.58 -2.94
C SER A 64 3.91 -6.91 -3.25
N LYS A 65 4.59 -7.02 -4.40
CA LYS A 65 5.39 -8.20 -4.74
C LYS A 65 6.53 -8.46 -3.76
N SER A 66 7.15 -7.39 -3.23
CA SER A 66 8.20 -7.53 -2.20
C SER A 66 7.66 -8.09 -0.89
N LEU A 67 6.42 -7.79 -0.54
CA LEU A 67 5.79 -8.27 0.70
C LEU A 67 5.35 -9.73 0.61
N THR A 68 4.90 -10.20 -0.55
CA THR A 68 4.52 -11.60 -0.76
C THR A 68 5.73 -12.53 -0.82
N LYS A 69 6.88 -12.04 -1.29
CA LYS A 69 8.15 -12.81 -1.31
C LYS A 69 8.69 -13.12 0.09
N THR A 70 8.50 -12.23 1.07
CA THR A 70 8.94 -12.45 2.46
C THR A 70 8.09 -13.50 3.21
N SER A 71 7.04 -14.05 2.60
CA SER A 71 6.19 -15.05 3.26
C SER A 71 6.48 -16.51 2.86
N LYS A 72 7.54 -16.78 2.07
CA LYS A 72 7.91 -18.13 1.61
C LYS A 72 9.26 -18.67 2.12
N GLU A 73 9.95 -17.98 3.01
CA GLU A 73 11.14 -18.52 3.69
C GLU A 73 10.94 -18.38 5.21
N GLY A 74 10.52 -19.47 5.85
CA GLY A 74 10.27 -19.51 7.29
C GLY A 74 9.50 -20.75 7.73
N CYS A 75 10.18 -21.89 7.65
CA CYS A 75 10.09 -23.10 8.50
C CYS A 75 10.54 -24.30 7.65
N GLY A 76 11.86 -24.46 7.56
CA GLY A 76 12.49 -25.78 7.46
C GLY A 76 12.83 -26.25 8.87
#